data_AF-A0A918DQH4-F1
#
_entry.id   AF-A0A918DQH4-F1
#
_cell.length_a   1.000
_cell.length_b   1.000
_cell.length_c   1.000
_cell.angle_alpha   90.00
_cell.angle_beta   90.00
_cell.angle_gamma   90.00
#
_symmetry.space_group_name_H-M   'P 1'
#
loop_
_entity.id
_entity.type
_entity.pdbx_description
1 polymer ?
#
loop_
_entity_poly.entity_id
_entity_poly.type
_entity_poly.pdbx_seq_one_letter_code
_entity_poly.pdbx_strand_id
1 'polypeptide(L)'
;MSDDKLVEWLLTFSMEELLDLETQLKKKIRAQERERAREAERQEKAAQAERARLEAERRAADELRQKREAEEQARLEAEAQARKREEDERQAAEKKPRPLPTNFYASVDQLAASQGLDISGLMSEIAKKTAKKPPPPGKGGNGRR
;
A
#
# COMPACT_ATOMS: atom_id res chain seq x y z
N MET A 1 1.66 58.50 -30.86
CA MET A 1 1.51 59.33 -32.07
C MET A 1 0.24 58.86 -32.76
N SER A 2 -0.61 59.78 -33.21
CA SER A 2 -1.71 59.42 -34.13
C SER A 2 -1.14 59.18 -35.52
N ASP A 3 -1.80 58.33 -36.31
CA ASP A 3 -1.35 57.99 -37.67
C ASP A 3 -1.24 59.24 -38.56
N ASP A 4 -2.14 60.22 -38.40
CA ASP A 4 -2.10 61.50 -39.12
C ASP A 4 -0.79 62.28 -38.88
N LYS A 5 -0.30 62.30 -37.64
CA LYS A 5 0.96 62.98 -37.29
C LYS A 5 2.18 62.25 -37.87
N LEU A 6 2.08 60.95 -38.07
CA LEU A 6 3.12 60.16 -38.70
C LEU A 6 3.19 60.47 -40.20
N VAL A 7 2.04 60.57 -40.86
CA VAL A 7 1.95 60.93 -42.29
C VAL A 7 2.46 62.35 -42.53
N GLU A 8 2.03 63.33 -41.72
CA GLU A 8 2.55 64.71 -41.80
C GLU A 8 4.07 64.77 -41.63
N TRP A 9 4.62 63.99 -40.70
CA TRP A 9 6.07 63.91 -40.49
C TRP A 9 6.78 63.24 -41.67
N LEU A 10 6.23 62.17 -42.24
CA LEU A 10 6.80 61.50 -43.42
C LEU A 10 6.79 62.41 -44.66
N LEU A 11 5.79 63.29 -44.81
CA LEU A 11 5.73 64.28 -45.89
C LEU A 11 6.82 65.37 -45.79
N THR A 12 7.53 65.48 -44.66
CA THR A 12 8.67 66.40 -44.54
C THR A 12 9.96 65.88 -45.17
N PHE A 13 10.00 64.59 -45.54
CA PHE A 13 11.18 63.95 -46.14
C PHE A 13 11.10 63.93 -47.66
N SER A 14 12.27 63.95 -48.28
CA SER A 14 12.42 63.70 -49.72
C SER A 14 12.21 62.21 -50.05
N MET A 15 11.96 61.91 -51.33
CA MET A 15 11.76 60.53 -51.81
C MET A 15 12.98 59.63 -51.54
N GLU A 16 14.20 60.16 -51.66
CA GLU A 16 15.43 59.41 -51.37
C GLU A 16 15.53 59.07 -49.88
N GLU A 17 15.24 60.03 -49.00
CA GLU A 17 15.24 59.80 -47.55
C GLU A 17 14.15 58.81 -47.12
N LEU A 18 12.98 58.82 -47.78
CA LEU A 18 11.92 57.85 -47.54
C LEU A 18 12.33 56.42 -47.92
N LEU A 19 13.05 56.24 -49.03
CA LEU A 19 13.57 54.93 -49.45
C LEU A 19 14.67 54.41 -48.50
N ASP A 20 15.52 55.30 -48.00
CA ASP A 20 16.52 54.96 -46.99
C ASP A 20 15.87 54.58 -45.66
N LEU A 21 14.88 55.35 -45.22
CA LEU A 21 14.07 55.04 -44.03
C LEU A 21 13.36 53.69 -44.16
N GLU A 22 12.76 53.39 -45.32
CA GLU A 22 12.13 52.10 -45.59
C GLU A 22 13.14 50.95 -45.47
N THR A 23 14.33 51.14 -46.04
CA THR A 23 15.41 50.13 -45.99
C THR A 23 15.89 49.90 -44.56
N GLN A 24 16.07 50.98 -43.79
CA GLN A 24 16.45 50.89 -42.37
C GLN A 24 15.37 50.22 -41.54
N LEU A 25 14.10 50.57 -41.74
CA LEU A 25 12.96 49.96 -41.04
C LEU A 25 12.86 48.46 -41.35
N LYS A 26 12.97 48.06 -42.61
CA LYS A 26 12.98 46.64 -43.00
C LYS A 26 14.12 45.86 -42.33
N LYS A 27 15.33 46.44 -42.25
CA LYS A 27 16.46 45.82 -41.54
C LYS A 27 16.17 45.69 -40.04
N LYS A 28 15.59 46.72 -39.43
CA LYS A 28 15.29 46.75 -37.98
C LYS A 28 14.19 45.75 -37.61
N ILE A 29 13.13 45.65 -38.43
CA ILE A 29 12.05 44.67 -38.26
C ILE A 29 12.62 43.25 -38.32
N ARG A 30 13.41 42.93 -39.36
CA ARG A 30 14.04 41.60 -39.48
C ARG A 30 14.99 41.29 -38.32
N ALA A 31 15.69 42.30 -37.79
CA ALA A 31 16.56 42.13 -36.62
C ALA A 31 15.73 41.82 -35.36
N GLN A 32 14.64 42.56 -35.14
CA GLN A 32 13.72 42.31 -34.02
C GLN A 32 13.02 40.95 -34.12
N GLU A 33 12.60 40.53 -35.30
CA GLU A 33 12.00 39.19 -35.49
C GLU A 33 12.99 38.08 -35.13
N ARG A 34 14.26 38.22 -35.52
CA ARG A 34 15.32 37.27 -35.15
C ARG A 34 15.60 37.27 -33.66
N GLU A 35 15.57 38.44 -33.02
CA GLU A 35 15.71 38.54 -31.57
C GLU A 35 14.54 37.86 -30.86
N ARG A 36 13.30 38.18 -31.24
CA ARG A 36 12.10 37.56 -30.68
C ARG A 36 12.10 36.05 -30.87
N ALA A 37 12.54 35.55 -32.03
CA ALA A 37 12.67 34.11 -32.26
C ALA A 37 13.71 33.47 -31.32
N ARG A 38 14.85 34.13 -31.08
CA ARG A 38 15.86 33.66 -30.13
C ARG A 38 15.37 33.71 -28.68
N GLU A 39 14.61 34.73 -28.31
CA GLU A 39 13.99 34.83 -26.99
C GLU A 39 12.94 33.75 -26.79
N ALA A 40 12.09 33.52 -27.77
CA ALA A 40 11.12 32.42 -27.76
C ALA A 40 11.81 31.06 -27.61
N GLU A 41 12.89 30.80 -28.36
CA GLU A 41 13.67 29.57 -28.23
C GLU A 41 14.29 29.42 -26.84
N ARG A 42 14.80 30.51 -26.24
CA ARG A 42 15.34 30.49 -24.87
C ARG A 42 14.25 30.22 -23.84
N GLN A 43 13.08 30.85 -23.99
CA GLN A 43 11.94 30.64 -23.10
C GLN A 43 11.42 29.21 -23.22
N GLU A 44 11.35 28.67 -24.43
CA GLU A 44 10.93 27.29 -24.66
C GLU A 44 11.91 26.30 -24.00
N LYS A 45 13.22 26.49 -24.18
CA LYS A 45 14.24 25.67 -23.51
C LYS A 45 14.14 25.76 -21.98
N ALA A 46 13.92 26.96 -21.45
CA ALA A 46 13.73 27.16 -20.01
C ALA A 46 12.47 26.45 -19.50
N ALA A 47 11.35 26.58 -20.22
CA ALA A 47 10.08 25.92 -19.86
C ALA A 47 10.18 24.39 -19.94
N GLN A 48 10.89 23.85 -20.95
CA GLN A 48 11.15 22.41 -21.04
C GLN A 48 12.01 21.92 -19.87
N ALA A 49 13.05 22.67 -19.49
CA ALA A 49 13.89 22.33 -18.34
C ALA A 49 13.10 22.37 -17.02
N GLU A 50 12.20 23.34 -16.84
CA GLU A 50 11.33 23.41 -15.67
C GLU A 50 10.36 22.22 -15.62
N ARG A 51 9.71 21.89 -16.73
CA ARG A 51 8.83 20.72 -16.82
C ARG A 51 9.57 19.43 -16.47
N ALA A 52 10.78 19.25 -17.00
CA ALA A 52 11.59 18.08 -16.69
C ALA A 52 11.94 17.98 -15.19
N ARG A 53 12.24 19.13 -14.54
CA ARG A 53 12.46 19.16 -13.08
C ARG A 53 11.22 18.79 -12.30
N LEU A 54 10.06 19.34 -12.66
CA LEU A 54 8.78 19.04 -11.99
C LEU A 54 8.37 17.58 -12.18
N GLU A 55 8.60 17.00 -13.36
CA GLU A 55 8.37 15.56 -13.59
C GLU A 55 9.30 14.68 -12.78
N ALA A 56 10.58 15.04 -12.67
CA ALA A 56 11.54 14.31 -11.84
C ALA A 56 11.15 14.37 -10.35
N GLU A 57 10.71 15.54 -9.88
CA GLU A 57 10.25 15.72 -8.50
C GLU A 57 8.98 14.90 -8.21
N ARG A 58 8.02 14.89 -9.14
CA ARG A 58 6.80 14.06 -9.03
C ARG A 58 7.14 12.58 -8.95
N ARG A 59 8.01 12.09 -9.84
CA ARG A 59 8.45 10.69 -9.82
C ARG A 59 9.13 10.33 -8.50
N ALA A 60 10.02 11.19 -8.00
CA ALA A 60 10.68 10.97 -6.72
C ALA A 60 9.68 10.94 -5.55
N ALA A 61 8.67 11.82 -5.56
CA ALA A 61 7.62 11.82 -4.54
C ALA A 61 6.77 10.55 -4.58
N ASP A 62 6.41 10.07 -5.78
CA ASP A 62 5.63 8.85 -5.96
C ASP A 62 6.43 7.61 -5.52
N GLU A 63 7.70 7.51 -5.88
CA GLU A 63 8.58 6.44 -5.39
C GLU A 63 8.71 6.43 -3.86
N LEU A 64 8.80 7.61 -3.25
CA LEU A 64 8.86 7.73 -1.79
C LEU A 64 7.55 7.26 -1.13
N ARG A 65 6.40 7.57 -1.73
CA ARG A 65 5.09 7.09 -1.27
C ARG A 65 4.97 5.58 -1.39
N GLN A 66 5.32 5.01 -2.54
CA GLN A 66 5.30 3.56 -2.75
C GLN A 66 6.20 2.82 -1.76
N LYS A 67 7.40 3.36 -1.47
CA LYS A 67 8.29 2.76 -0.45
C LYS A 67 7.67 2.78 0.94
N ARG A 68 7.04 3.89 1.33
CA ARG A 68 6.35 3.99 2.63
C ARG A 68 5.16 3.04 2.72
N GLU A 69 4.36 2.94 1.67
CA GLU A 69 3.23 2.01 1.60
C GLU A 69 3.70 0.55 1.68
N ALA A 70 4.79 0.20 0.98
CA ALA A 70 5.38 -1.13 1.05
C ALA A 70 5.94 -1.45 2.44
N GLU A 71 6.61 -0.49 3.10
CA GLU A 71 7.08 -0.65 4.48
C GLU A 71 5.93 -0.83 5.48
N GLU A 72 4.84 -0.09 5.31
CA GLU A 72 3.65 -0.22 6.16
C GLU A 72 2.96 -1.57 5.95
N GLN A 73 2.79 -2.00 4.70
CA GLN A 73 2.27 -3.34 4.40
C GLN A 73 3.13 -4.44 5.00
N ALA A 74 4.45 -4.35 4.86
CA ALA A 74 5.37 -5.33 5.44
C ALA A 74 5.25 -5.40 6.98
N ARG A 75 5.04 -4.26 7.65
CA ARG A 75 4.76 -4.22 9.09
C ARG A 75 3.44 -4.88 9.44
N LEU A 76 2.38 -4.57 8.71
CA LEU A 76 1.05 -5.15 8.92
C LEU A 76 1.06 -6.67 8.69
N GLU A 77 1.75 -7.15 7.67
CA GLU A 77 1.92 -8.59 7.41
C GLU A 77 2.71 -9.28 8.52
N ALA A 78 3.80 -8.67 9.00
CA ALA A 78 4.57 -9.20 10.12
C ALA A 78 3.73 -9.27 11.40
N GLU A 79 2.92 -8.24 11.68
CA GLU A 79 2.00 -8.24 12.82
C GLU A 79 0.91 -9.30 12.68
N ALA A 80 0.31 -9.44 11.50
CA ALA A 80 -0.68 -10.47 11.22
C ALA A 80 -0.11 -11.89 11.40
N GLN A 81 1.13 -12.12 10.94
CA GLN A 81 1.82 -13.40 11.17
C GLN A 81 2.12 -13.63 12.65
N ALA A 82 2.55 -12.60 13.39
CA ALA A 82 2.82 -12.71 14.82
C ALA A 82 1.54 -13.10 15.59
N ARG A 83 0.41 -12.44 15.31
CA ARG A 83 -0.89 -12.76 15.90
C ARG A 83 -1.34 -14.18 15.54
N LYS A 84 -1.17 -14.59 14.29
CA LYS A 84 -1.52 -15.96 13.85
C LYS A 84 -0.69 -17.02 14.56
N ARG A 85 0.61 -16.79 14.77
CA ARG A 85 1.47 -17.69 15.55
C ARG A 85 1.03 -17.77 17.01
N GLU A 86 0.65 -16.64 17.60
CA GLU A 86 0.13 -16.62 18.98
C GLU A 86 -1.20 -17.39 19.10
N GLU A 87 -2.10 -17.27 18.11
CA GLU A 87 -3.32 -18.07 18.06
C GLU A 87 -3.04 -19.56 17.87
N ASP A 88 -2.12 -19.94 16.97
CA ASP A 88 -1.71 -21.32 16.75
C ASP A 88 -1.06 -21.92 18.02
N GLU A 89 -0.23 -21.15 18.74
CA GLU A 89 0.33 -21.56 20.02
C GLU A 89 -0.75 -21.73 21.10
N ARG A 90 -1.74 -20.84 21.17
CA ARG A 90 -2.89 -20.98 22.08
C ARG A 90 -3.72 -22.22 21.76
N GLN A 91 -4.02 -22.46 20.49
CA GLN A 91 -4.74 -23.68 20.07
C GLN A 91 -3.92 -24.95 20.33
N ALA A 92 -2.60 -24.91 20.13
CA ALA A 92 -1.71 -26.01 20.46
C ALA A 92 -1.64 -26.25 21.98
N ALA A 93 -1.65 -25.19 22.79
CA ALA A 93 -1.71 -25.27 24.24
C ALA A 93 -3.05 -25.84 24.75
N GLU A 94 -4.17 -25.50 24.10
CA GLU A 94 -5.49 -26.08 24.41
C GLU A 94 -5.61 -27.55 23.99
N LYS A 95 -4.92 -27.96 22.93
CA LYS A 95 -4.89 -29.36 22.44
C LYS A 95 -3.91 -30.26 23.20
N LYS A 96 -3.04 -29.72 24.06
CA LYS A 96 -2.22 -30.56 24.95
C LYS A 96 -3.15 -31.20 25.99
N PRO A 97 -3.23 -32.55 26.08
CA PRO A 97 -4.01 -33.19 27.12
C PRO A 97 -3.45 -32.75 28.47
N ARG A 98 -4.27 -32.08 29.28
CA ARG A 98 -3.89 -31.71 30.64
C ARG A 98 -3.49 -33.00 31.36
N PRO A 99 -2.34 -33.04 32.08
CA PRO A 99 -2.01 -34.20 32.88
C PRO A 99 -3.16 -34.44 33.85
N LEU A 100 -3.72 -35.66 33.82
CA LEU A 100 -4.76 -36.04 34.76
C LEU A 100 -4.22 -35.78 36.18
N PRO A 101 -5.02 -35.21 37.09
CA PRO A 101 -4.53 -34.90 38.43
C PRO A 101 -3.97 -36.17 39.07
N THR A 102 -2.82 -36.08 39.73
CA THR A 102 -2.10 -37.21 40.36
C THR A 102 -3.01 -38.05 41.26
N ASN A 103 -4.01 -37.42 41.90
CA ASN A 103 -5.01 -38.08 42.72
C ASN A 103 -5.90 -39.06 41.93
N PHE A 104 -6.17 -38.81 40.65
CA PHE A 104 -6.94 -39.75 39.80
C PHE A 104 -6.17 -41.03 39.52
N TYR A 105 -4.87 -40.97 39.26
CA TYR A 105 -4.05 -42.16 39.05
C TYR A 105 -4.00 -43.03 40.31
N ALA A 106 -3.80 -42.40 41.48
CA ALA A 106 -3.81 -43.11 42.77
C ALA A 106 -5.18 -43.73 43.07
N SER A 107 -6.28 -43.03 42.73
CA SER A 107 -7.64 -43.53 42.94
C SER A 107 -7.98 -44.71 42.03
N VAL A 108 -7.54 -44.67 40.77
CA VAL A 108 -7.73 -45.77 39.81
C VAL A 108 -6.92 -47.00 40.23
N ASP A 109 -5.69 -46.81 40.72
CA ASP A 109 -4.83 -47.89 41.20
C ASP A 109 -5.41 -48.56 42.47
N GLN A 110 -5.89 -47.76 43.43
CA GLN A 110 -6.59 -48.28 44.62
C GLN A 110 -7.88 -49.03 44.25
N LEU A 111 -8.64 -48.53 43.27
CA LEU A 111 -9.87 -49.18 42.82
C LEU A 111 -9.57 -50.51 42.12
N ALA A 112 -8.53 -50.55 41.28
CA ALA A 112 -8.05 -51.78 40.63
C ALA A 112 -7.59 -52.81 41.68
N ALA A 113 -6.77 -52.39 42.64
CA ALA A 113 -6.32 -53.23 43.75
C ALA A 113 -7.47 -53.76 44.61
N SER A 114 -8.48 -52.92 44.90
CA SER A 114 -9.67 -53.33 45.68
C SER A 114 -10.53 -54.39 44.98
N GLN A 115 -10.46 -54.45 43.64
CA GLN A 115 -11.17 -55.44 42.81
C GLN A 115 -10.27 -56.63 42.44
N GLY A 116 -9.02 -56.66 42.90
CA GLY A 116 -8.04 -57.69 42.54
C GLY A 116 -7.65 -57.69 41.06
N LEU A 117 -7.85 -56.57 40.36
CA LEU A 117 -7.56 -56.40 38.94
C LEU A 117 -6.35 -55.48 38.76
N ASP A 118 -5.65 -55.64 37.64
CA ASP A 118 -4.71 -54.64 37.16
C ASP A 118 -5.46 -53.46 36.53
N ILE A 119 -4.79 -52.31 36.38
CA ILE A 119 -5.40 -51.09 35.80
C ILE A 119 -5.99 -51.39 34.40
N SER A 120 -5.34 -52.25 33.61
CA SER A 120 -5.83 -52.66 32.29
C SER A 120 -7.11 -53.51 32.36
N GLY A 121 -7.18 -54.44 33.30
CA GLY A 121 -8.37 -55.25 33.59
C GLY A 121 -9.54 -54.41 34.09
N LEU A 122 -9.30 -53.46 35.00
CA LEU A 122 -10.30 -52.50 35.46
C LEU A 122 -10.87 -51.68 34.30
N MET A 123 -10.01 -51.15 33.42
CA MET A 123 -10.44 -50.37 32.26
C MET A 123 -11.25 -51.20 31.26
N SER A 124 -10.90 -52.48 31.07
CA SER A 124 -11.65 -53.41 30.22
C SER A 124 -13.03 -53.75 30.80
N GLU A 125 -13.14 -53.91 32.12
CA GLU A 125 -14.40 -54.08 32.85
C GLU A 125 -15.30 -52.84 32.74
N ILE A 126 -14.72 -51.65 32.93
CA ILE A 126 -15.42 -50.37 32.77
C ILE A 126 -15.92 -50.24 31.33
N ALA A 127 -15.08 -50.49 30.33
CA ALA A 127 -15.45 -50.41 28.91
C ALA A 127 -16.60 -51.37 28.56
N LYS A 128 -16.56 -52.61 29.07
CA LYS A 128 -17.65 -53.59 28.89
C LYS A 128 -18.95 -53.15 29.57
N LYS A 129 -18.87 -52.54 30.77
CA LYS A 129 -20.04 -52.01 31.49
C LYS A 129 -20.61 -50.75 30.84
N THR A 130 -19.77 -49.86 30.30
CA THR A 130 -20.21 -48.65 29.59
C THR A 130 -20.78 -48.97 28.22
N ALA A 131 -20.26 -49.98 27.52
CA ALA A 131 -20.82 -50.46 26.25
C ALA A 131 -22.23 -51.09 26.41
N LYS A 132 -22.56 -51.57 27.63
CA LYS A 132 -23.90 -52.08 27.97
C LYS A 132 -24.88 -50.98 28.41
N LYS A 133 -24.43 -49.73 28.62
CA LYS A 133 -25.29 -48.60 28.95
C LYS A 133 -25.68 -47.88 27.65
N PRO A 134 -26.96 -47.60 27.39
CA PRO A 134 -27.35 -46.81 26.22
C PRO A 134 -26.70 -45.42 26.30
N PRO A 135 -26.30 -44.82 25.17
CA PRO A 135 -25.73 -43.47 25.18
C PRO A 135 -26.76 -42.49 25.77
N PRO A 136 -26.32 -41.45 26.50
CA PRO A 136 -27.24 -40.41 26.97
C PRO A 136 -27.93 -39.80 25.74
N PRO A 137 -29.24 -39.46 25.81
CA PRO A 137 -29.95 -38.88 24.68
C PRO A 137 -29.24 -37.58 24.30
N GLY A 138 -28.57 -37.60 23.15
CA GLY A 138 -27.99 -36.42 22.54
C GLY A 138 -29.10 -35.39 22.36
N LYS A 139 -28.96 -34.26 23.05
CA LYS A 139 -29.77 -33.07 22.79
C LYS A 139 -29.37 -32.60 21.39
N GLY A 140 -30.04 -33.16 20.37
CA GLY A 140 -29.97 -32.70 19.00
C GLY A 140 -30.33 -31.22 19.00
N GLY A 141 -29.31 -30.39 18.82
CA GLY A 141 -29.46 -28.96 18.58
C GLY A 141 -30.23 -28.80 17.27
N ASN A 142 -31.55 -28.67 17.41
CA ASN A 142 -32.47 -28.26 16.38
C ASN A 142 -32.18 -26.80 16.03
N GLY A 143 -31.18 -26.56 15.18
CA GLY A 143 -30.90 -25.27 14.58
C GLY A 143 -31.83 -25.03 13.39
N ARG A 144 -33.06 -24.61 13.71
CA ARG A 144 -33.99 -24.00 12.74
C ARG A 144 -33.35 -22.75 12.12
N ARG A 145 -33.50 -22.65 10.79
CA ARG A 145 -33.69 -21.46 9.95
C ARG A 145 -32.65 -20.34 10.03
#